data_AF-A0A0C2Z0K9-F1
#
_entry.id   AF-A0A0C2Z0K9-F1
#
_cell.length_a   1.000
_cell.length_b   1.000
_cell.length_c   1.000
_cell.angle_alpha   90.00
_cell.angle_beta   90.00
_cell.angle_gamma   90.00
#
_symmetry.space_group_name_H-M   'P 1'
#
loop_
_entity.id
_entity.type
_entity.pdbx_description
1 polymer ?
#
loop_
_entity_poly.entity_id
_entity_poly.type
_entity_poly.pdbx_seq_one_letter_code
_entity_poly.pdbx_strand_id
1 'polypeptide(L)'
;MGNLHSHAFSSSTRSPAHASKRNMDKDSDWVKLVSSDGYSFLVKRNVATVSGTLKTMLSTDSTFREALANTCSISERAVLVEKICEYMSFKAQYEAGGPKEEVPLNEFTERIPPEIALELLLAADYLEV
;
A
#
# COMPACT_ATOMS: atom_id res chain seq x y z
N MET A 1 38.67 -52.41 -33.60
CA MET A 1 37.72 -53.08 -32.69
C MET A 1 36.89 -52.01 -32.01
N GLY A 2 35.67 -51.79 -32.49
CA GLY A 2 34.73 -50.84 -31.91
C GLY A 2 34.00 -51.49 -30.74
N ASN A 3 33.70 -50.72 -29.69
CA ASN A 3 32.79 -51.15 -28.64
C ASN A 3 31.65 -50.13 -28.48
N LEU A 4 30.53 -50.56 -29.07
CA LEU A 4 29.14 -50.56 -28.59
C LEU A 4 28.79 -49.73 -27.34
N HIS A 5 27.76 -48.90 -27.53
CA HIS A 5 26.90 -48.34 -26.49
C HIS A 5 26.09 -49.45 -25.79
N SER A 6 25.88 -49.33 -24.48
CA SER A 6 24.68 -49.87 -23.82
C SER A 6 24.31 -49.02 -22.59
N HIS A 7 23.06 -48.57 -22.56
CA HIS A 7 22.41 -47.82 -21.50
C HIS A 7 22.37 -48.57 -20.16
N ALA A 8 22.49 -47.83 -19.05
CA ALA A 8 21.81 -48.14 -17.80
C ALA A 8 21.50 -46.85 -17.02
N PHE A 9 20.21 -46.68 -16.74
CA PHE A 9 19.59 -45.65 -15.92
C PHE A 9 19.80 -46.01 -14.45
N SER A 10 20.30 -45.10 -13.61
CA SER A 10 20.15 -45.19 -12.15
C SER A 10 20.17 -43.80 -11.53
N SER A 11 18.99 -43.41 -11.06
CA SER A 11 18.73 -42.25 -10.22
C SER A 11 19.16 -42.53 -8.78
N SER A 12 20.01 -41.68 -8.19
CA SER A 12 19.90 -41.41 -6.76
C SER A 12 20.49 -40.06 -6.41
N THR A 13 19.79 -39.39 -5.51
CA THR A 13 19.71 -37.98 -5.21
C THR A 13 20.96 -37.42 -4.52
N ARG A 14 21.52 -36.34 -5.05
CA ARG A 14 22.41 -35.44 -4.30
C ARG A 14 21.60 -34.19 -3.95
N SER A 15 21.13 -34.12 -2.70
CA SER A 15 20.37 -33.00 -2.15
C SER A 15 21.14 -31.69 -2.30
N PRO A 16 20.56 -30.63 -2.90
CA PRO A 16 21.17 -29.33 -2.83
C PRO A 16 20.77 -28.63 -1.53
N ALA A 17 21.78 -28.00 -0.93
CA ALA A 17 21.72 -26.73 -0.23
C ALA A 17 20.54 -26.47 0.72
N HIS A 18 20.87 -26.25 1.99
CA HIS A 18 20.14 -25.35 2.89
C HIS A 18 20.08 -23.95 2.25
N ALA A 19 19.21 -23.77 1.26
CA ALA A 19 18.79 -22.48 0.77
C ALA A 19 17.86 -21.94 1.85
N SER A 20 18.40 -21.11 2.74
CA SER A 20 17.62 -20.25 3.62
C SER A 20 16.48 -19.66 2.81
N LYS A 21 15.27 -20.07 3.17
CA LYS A 21 14.02 -19.58 2.60
C LYS A 21 14.02 -18.06 2.77
N ARG A 22 14.38 -17.33 1.71
CA ARG A 22 14.12 -15.89 1.65
C ARG A 22 12.61 -15.76 1.69
N ASN A 23 12.06 -15.50 2.88
CA ASN A 23 10.82 -14.74 2.98
C ASN A 23 11.09 -13.45 2.22
N MET A 24 10.68 -13.37 0.96
CA MET A 24 10.52 -12.06 0.35
C MET A 24 9.40 -11.40 1.13
N ASP A 25 9.72 -10.28 1.78
CA ASP A 25 8.76 -9.33 2.33
C ASP A 25 7.64 -9.11 1.30
N LYS A 26 6.52 -9.81 1.48
CA LYS A 26 5.36 -9.71 0.58
C LYS A 26 4.50 -8.48 0.89
N ASP A 27 4.84 -7.74 1.94
CA ASP A 27 4.26 -6.44 2.24
C ASP A 27 5.38 -5.39 2.18
N SER A 28 5.44 -4.65 1.07
CA SER A 28 6.16 -3.38 1.10
C SER A 28 5.47 -2.48 2.12
N ASP A 29 6.25 -1.95 3.07
CA ASP A 29 5.81 -0.95 4.06
C ASP A 29 5.23 0.31 3.42
N TRP A 30 5.45 0.50 2.11
CA TRP A 30 5.04 1.68 1.37
C TRP A 30 4.10 1.34 0.22
N VAL A 31 3.15 2.24 0.00
CA VAL A 31 2.16 2.24 -1.07
C VAL A 31 2.28 3.56 -1.84
N LYS A 32 2.14 3.49 -3.15
CA LYS A 32 2.11 4.66 -4.03
C LYS A 32 0.66 5.01 -4.38
N LEU A 33 0.22 6.22 -4.07
CA LEU A 33 -1.05 6.77 -4.55
C LEU A 33 -0.76 7.69 -5.73
N VAL A 34 -1.46 7.51 -6.84
CA VAL A 34 -1.28 8.31 -8.07
C VAL A 34 -2.54 9.12 -8.31
N SER A 35 -2.41 10.45 -8.34
CA SER A 35 -3.53 11.36 -8.61
C SER A 35 -3.89 11.39 -10.11
N SER A 36 -5.06 11.92 -10.44
CA SER A 36 -5.54 12.01 -11.82
C SER A 36 -4.73 12.96 -12.70
N ASP A 37 -4.01 13.91 -12.11
CA ASP A 37 -3.05 14.82 -12.76
C ASP A 37 -1.60 14.32 -12.72
N GLY A 38 -1.38 13.04 -12.33
CA GLY A 38 -0.12 12.33 -12.53
C GLY A 38 0.92 12.48 -11.42
N TYR A 39 0.58 13.11 -10.29
CA TYR A 39 1.45 13.18 -9.12
C TYR A 39 1.43 11.86 -8.35
N SER A 40 2.55 11.54 -7.69
CA SER A 40 2.71 10.31 -6.92
C SER A 40 3.03 10.63 -5.46
N PHE A 41 2.28 10.03 -4.55
CA PHE A 41 2.41 10.16 -3.10
C PHE A 41 2.84 8.82 -2.53
N LEU A 42 3.96 8.79 -1.79
CA LEU A 42 4.43 7.58 -1.14
C LEU A 42 4.00 7.62 0.33
N VAL A 43 3.13 6.70 0.73
CA VAL A 43 2.54 6.62 2.07
C VAL A 43 2.82 5.25 2.68
N LYS A 44 3.00 5.22 4.00
CA LYS A 44 3.14 3.93 4.69
C LYS A 44 1.85 3.14 4.55
N ARG A 45 1.97 1.81 4.42
CA ARG A 45 0.83 0.91 4.28
C ARG A 45 -0.15 1.06 5.44
N ASN A 46 0.34 1.12 6.68
CA ASN A 46 -0.51 1.28 7.86
C ASN A 46 -1.34 2.58 7.82
N VAL A 47 -0.78 3.65 7.27
CA VAL A 47 -1.47 4.94 7.05
C VAL A 47 -2.49 4.80 5.91
N ALA A 48 -2.10 4.22 4.77
CA ALA A 48 -3.01 4.03 3.64
C ALA A 48 -4.22 3.14 4.01
N THR A 49 -4.03 2.15 4.89
CA THR A 49 -5.10 1.25 5.34
C THR A 49 -6.07 1.85 6.35
N VAL A 50 -5.88 3.12 6.75
CA VAL A 50 -6.91 3.90 7.47
C VAL A 50 -8.15 4.10 6.59
N SER A 51 -7.97 4.16 5.27
CA SER A 51 -9.05 4.11 4.28
C SER A 51 -9.57 2.69 4.13
N GLY A 52 -10.87 2.50 4.33
CA GLY A 52 -11.53 1.21 4.09
C GLY A 52 -11.45 0.78 2.61
N THR A 53 -11.63 1.75 1.71
CA THR A 53 -11.49 1.56 0.26
C THR A 53 -10.07 1.13 -0.13
N LEU A 54 -9.03 1.86 0.29
CA LEU A 54 -7.64 1.51 -0.02
C LEU A 54 -7.22 0.20 0.64
N LYS A 55 -7.65 -0.05 1.88
CA LYS A 55 -7.42 -1.33 2.56
C LYS A 55 -7.95 -2.51 1.74
N THR A 56 -9.12 -2.36 1.13
CA THR A 56 -9.70 -3.37 0.25
C THR A 56 -8.90 -3.52 -1.04
N MET A 57 -8.51 -2.41 -1.69
CA MET A 57 -7.71 -2.43 -2.92
C MET A 57 -6.29 -3.00 -2.73
N LEU A 58 -5.71 -2.84 -1.55
CA LEU A 58 -4.35 -3.26 -1.21
C LEU A 58 -4.26 -4.62 -0.53
N SER A 59 -5.40 -5.30 -0.34
CA SER A 59 -5.44 -6.60 0.33
C SER A 59 -4.62 -7.63 -0.43
N THR A 60 -3.71 -8.31 0.27
CA THR A 60 -2.82 -9.36 -0.28
C THR A 60 -3.56 -10.59 -0.75
N ASP A 61 -4.80 -10.78 -0.27
CA ASP A 61 -5.67 -11.88 -0.66
C ASP A 61 -6.42 -11.57 -1.97
N SER A 62 -6.31 -10.33 -2.46
CA SER A 62 -6.90 -9.93 -3.72
C SER A 62 -5.98 -10.30 -4.90
N THR A 63 -6.57 -10.71 -6.02
CA THR A 63 -5.87 -10.86 -7.31
C THR A 63 -5.74 -9.52 -8.06
N PHE A 64 -6.01 -8.41 -7.37
CA PHE A 64 -6.06 -7.08 -7.96
C PHE A 64 -4.64 -6.57 -8.26
N ARG A 65 -4.47 -5.84 -9.36
CA ARG A 65 -3.14 -5.44 -9.85
C ARG A 65 -2.47 -4.46 -8.88
N GLU A 66 -3.26 -3.71 -8.15
CA GLU A 66 -2.89 -2.65 -7.23
C GLU A 66 -2.23 -3.22 -5.98
N ALA A 67 -2.74 -4.34 -5.45
CA ALA A 67 -2.10 -5.08 -4.35
C ALA A 67 -0.74 -5.66 -4.78
N LEU A 68 -0.64 -6.18 -6.01
CA LEU A 68 0.62 -6.71 -6.55
C LEU A 68 1.65 -5.61 -6.85
N ALA A 69 1.18 -4.44 -7.29
CA ALA A 69 2.03 -3.31 -7.68
C ALA A 69 2.28 -2.30 -6.53
N ASN A 70 1.64 -2.48 -5.38
CA ASN A 70 1.63 -1.52 -4.26
C ASN A 70 1.33 -0.09 -4.72
N THR A 71 0.45 0.04 -5.72
CA THR A 71 0.14 1.30 -6.38
C THR A 71 -1.36 1.40 -6.61
N CYS A 72 -1.98 2.46 -6.10
CA CYS A 72 -3.40 2.75 -6.31
C CYS A 72 -3.55 4.05 -7.10
N SER A 73 -4.42 4.05 -8.11
CA SER A 73 -4.79 5.27 -8.83
C SER A 73 -6.02 5.89 -8.17
N ILE A 74 -5.99 7.19 -7.94
CA ILE A 74 -7.06 7.97 -7.33
C ILE A 74 -7.61 8.93 -8.39
N SER A 75 -8.93 9.03 -8.49
CA SER A 75 -9.63 9.89 -9.46
C SER A 75 -9.45 11.39 -9.19
N GLU A 76 -8.86 11.74 -8.06
CA GLU A 76 -8.75 13.11 -7.57
C GLU A 76 -7.44 13.78 -7.95
N ARG A 77 -7.49 15.11 -8.05
CA ARG A 77 -6.31 15.96 -8.32
C ARG A 77 -5.32 15.90 -7.17
N ALA A 78 -4.05 16.18 -7.46
CA ALA A 78 -2.96 16.13 -6.48
C ALA A 78 -3.27 16.92 -5.19
N VAL A 79 -3.89 18.09 -5.31
CA VAL A 79 -4.27 18.94 -4.16
C VAL A 79 -5.22 18.24 -3.17
N LEU A 80 -6.12 17.39 -3.68
CA LEU A 80 -7.03 16.62 -2.83
C LEU A 80 -6.31 15.40 -2.26
N VAL A 81 -5.56 14.68 -3.09
CA VAL A 81 -4.80 13.49 -2.67
C VAL A 81 -3.78 13.84 -1.57
N GLU A 82 -3.15 15.01 -1.65
CA GLU A 82 -2.28 15.53 -0.61
C GLU A 82 -3.02 15.66 0.73
N LYS A 83 -4.19 16.33 0.75
CA LYS A 83 -4.98 16.51 1.97
C LYS A 83 -5.51 15.19 2.53
N ILE A 84 -5.86 14.25 1.68
CA ILE A 84 -6.27 12.89 2.08
C ILE A 84 -5.07 12.16 2.73
N CYS A 85 -3.87 12.26 2.16
CA CYS A 85 -2.66 11.67 2.76
C CYS A 85 -2.31 12.30 4.12
N GLU A 86 -2.42 13.63 4.23
CA GLU A 86 -2.23 14.35 5.50
C GLU A 86 -3.24 13.88 6.54
N TYR A 87 -4.52 13.77 6.18
CA TYR A 87 -5.57 13.31 7.08
C TYR A 87 -5.38 11.86 7.52
N MET A 88 -5.08 10.93 6.59
CA MET A 88 -4.80 9.54 6.96
C MET A 88 -3.61 9.44 7.93
N SER A 89 -2.57 10.26 7.72
CA SER A 89 -1.41 10.31 8.62
C SER A 89 -1.80 10.84 9.99
N PHE A 90 -2.58 11.93 10.02
CA PHE A 90 -3.12 12.52 11.24
C PHE A 90 -3.98 11.51 12.02
N LYS A 91 -4.96 10.89 11.35
CA LYS A 91 -5.83 9.87 11.95
C LYS A 91 -5.03 8.69 12.48
N ALA A 92 -4.09 8.14 11.71
CA ALA A 92 -3.23 7.04 12.16
C ALA A 92 -2.40 7.40 13.41
N GLN A 93 -1.92 8.65 13.51
CA GLN A 93 -1.14 9.13 14.65
C GLN A 93 -2.00 9.23 15.91
N TYR A 94 -3.17 9.85 15.81
CA TYR A 94 -4.00 10.16 16.98
C TYR A 94 -5.00 9.04 17.34
N GLU A 95 -5.29 8.10 16.44
CA GLU A 95 -6.09 6.90 16.73
C GLU A 95 -5.33 5.93 17.66
N ALA A 96 -3.99 5.92 17.59
CA ALA A 96 -3.14 5.16 18.51
C ALA A 96 -2.96 5.85 19.88
N GLY A 97 -3.41 7.11 20.01
CA GLY A 97 -3.28 7.91 21.21
C GLY A 97 -4.18 7.43 22.36
N GLY A 98 -3.73 7.63 23.59
CA GLY A 98 -4.53 7.35 24.78
C GLY A 98 -5.59 8.44 25.05
N PRO A 99 -6.57 8.22 25.93
CA PRO A 99 -7.67 9.18 26.22
C PRO A 99 -7.26 10.57 26.73
N LYS A 100 -5.96 10.78 26.97
CA LYS A 100 -5.38 12.03 27.51
C LYS A 100 -4.62 12.83 26.46
N GLU A 101 -4.51 12.33 25.23
CA GLU A 101 -3.85 13.04 24.14
C GLU A 101 -4.82 14.04 23.52
N GLU A 102 -4.46 15.31 23.55
CA GLU A 102 -5.22 16.36 22.90
C GLU A 102 -4.99 16.26 21.38
N VAL A 103 -6.08 16.09 20.64
CA VAL A 103 -6.06 15.98 19.17
C VAL A 103 -6.12 17.38 18.58
N PRO A 104 -5.08 17.87 17.87
CA PRO A 104 -5.03 19.24 17.36
C PRO A 104 -5.86 19.38 16.08
N LEU A 105 -7.18 19.23 16.20
CA LEU A 105 -8.12 19.29 15.07
C LEU A 105 -8.07 20.64 14.33
N ASN A 106 -7.89 21.74 15.07
CA ASN A 106 -7.82 23.08 14.49
C ASN A 106 -6.62 23.25 13.55
N GLU A 107 -5.46 22.66 13.89
CA GLU A 107 -4.27 22.73 13.03
C GLU A 107 -4.47 21.99 11.69
N PHE A 108 -5.28 20.93 11.69
CA PHE A 108 -5.61 20.24 10.45
C PHE A 108 -6.61 21.05 9.63
N THR A 109 -7.71 21.52 10.24
CA THR A 109 -8.80 22.19 9.53
C THR A 109 -8.40 23.56 8.97
N GLU A 110 -7.54 24.32 9.67
CA GLU A 110 -7.02 25.61 9.18
C GLU A 110 -6.15 25.49 7.92
N ARG A 111 -5.56 24.31 7.67
CA ARG A 111 -4.75 24.04 6.49
C ARG A 111 -5.56 23.57 5.28
N ILE A 112 -6.88 23.49 5.40
CA ILE A 112 -7.78 23.12 4.29
C ILE A 112 -8.27 24.40 3.62
N PRO A 113 -7.88 24.67 2.37
CA PRO A 113 -8.42 25.79 1.62
C PRO A 113 -9.95 25.64 1.45
N PRO A 114 -10.74 26.69 1.70
CA PRO A 114 -12.19 26.62 1.55
C PRO A 114 -12.62 26.27 0.11
N GLU A 115 -11.80 26.59 -0.89
CA GLU A 115 -12.07 26.34 -2.30
C GLU A 115 -12.11 24.84 -2.65
N ILE A 116 -11.46 23.98 -1.85
CA ILE A 116 -11.41 22.53 -2.10
C ILE A 116 -12.25 21.72 -1.12
N ALA A 117 -12.88 22.36 -0.12
CA ALA A 117 -13.48 21.66 1.02
C ALA A 117 -14.59 20.68 0.62
N LEU A 118 -15.45 21.06 -0.34
CA LEU A 118 -16.53 20.20 -0.80
C LEU A 118 -16.02 19.01 -1.64
N GLU A 119 -15.05 19.24 -2.52
CA GLU A 119 -14.40 18.16 -3.27
C GLU A 119 -13.69 17.18 -2.34
N LEU A 120 -12.99 17.71 -1.32
CA LEU A 120 -12.30 16.92 -0.32
C LEU A 120 -13.27 16.07 0.52
N LEU A 121 -14.43 16.61 0.88
CA LEU A 121 -15.47 15.87 1.61
C LEU A 121 -15.99 14.68 0.79
N LEU A 122 -16.27 14.88 -0.50
CA LEU A 122 -16.74 13.80 -1.38
C LEU A 122 -15.67 12.72 -1.57
N ALA A 123 -14.41 13.13 -1.74
CA ALA A 123 -13.30 12.21 -1.86
C ALA A 123 -13.06 11.42 -0.57
N ALA A 124 -13.20 12.06 0.59
CA ALA A 124 -13.05 11.41 1.90
C ALA A 124 -14.15 10.37 2.14
N ASP A 125 -15.40 10.70 1.79
CA ASP A 125 -16.53 9.76 1.86
C ASP A 125 -16.29 8.52 0.97
N TYR A 126 -15.88 8.73 -0.29
CA TYR A 126 -15.56 7.63 -1.22
C TYR A 126 -14.42 6.73 -0.72
N LEU A 127 -13.38 7.34 -0.13
CA LEU A 127 -12.25 6.59 0.41
C LEU A 127 -12.52 6.00 1.79
N GLU A 128 -13.68 6.27 2.39
CA GLU A 128 -14.02 5.82 3.74
C GLU A 128 -12.94 6.23 4.78
N VAL A 129 -12.52 7.50 4.77
CA VAL A 129 -11.52 8.06 5.72
C VAL A 129 -12.13 9.04 6.71
#